data_AF-A0A3B8JSU7-F1
#
_entry.id   AF-A0A3B8JSU7-F1
#
_cell.length_a   1.000
_cell.length_b   1.000
_cell.length_c   1.000
_cell.angle_alpha   90.00
_cell.angle_beta   90.00
_cell.angle_gamma   90.00
#
_symmetry.space_group_name_H-M   'P 1'
#
loop_
_entity.id
_entity.type
_entity.pdbx_description
1 polymer ?
#
loop_
_entity_poly.entity_id
_entity_poly.type
_entity_poly.pdbx_seq_one_letter_code
_entity_poly.pdbx_strand_id
1 'polypeptide(L)'
;MRFEGNKVRLPGIGWCKFFQSRAFPDGFSTRTVTVRKKADGWYLSVQLSDETVPETPTPETAKTAIGVDLGIRKLASVSTGELIANPQYGKKRERRRQLLSRRASRKKKGSTRRRKASQAASRLEQKVERQRTDYHWRVAHQLVGSADCIIFENLNIKGMMARCKPKVDPETGKYLKNRQAQKRGLNRVI
;
A
#
# COMPACT_ATOMS: atom_id res chain seq x y z
N MET A 1 -21.69 17.98 5.68
CA MET A 1 -20.43 18.43 6.32
C MET A 1 -20.11 19.83 5.79
N ARG A 2 -19.62 20.78 6.59
CA ARG A 2 -19.41 22.17 6.12
C ARG A 2 -17.93 22.51 6.11
N PHE A 3 -17.49 23.09 5.00
CA PHE A 3 -16.17 23.69 4.84
C PHE A 3 -16.31 25.21 4.79
N GLU A 4 -15.39 25.90 5.44
CA GLU A 4 -15.33 27.37 5.45
C GLU A 4 -13.86 27.79 5.44
N GLY A 5 -13.36 28.18 4.27
CA GLY A 5 -11.94 28.41 4.04
C GLY A 5 -11.09 27.21 4.50
N ASN A 6 -10.20 27.43 5.47
CA ASN A 6 -9.33 26.40 6.05
C ASN A 6 -9.95 25.67 7.26
N LYS A 7 -11.27 25.71 7.43
CA LYS A 7 -11.98 25.03 8.53
C LYS A 7 -12.95 23.99 8.00
N VAL A 8 -13.10 22.91 8.76
CA VAL A 8 -14.12 21.88 8.54
C VAL A 8 -14.92 21.67 9.81
N ARG A 9 -16.24 21.57 9.70
CA ARG A 9 -17.11 21.20 10.83
C ARG A 9 -17.25 19.69 10.91
N LEU A 10 -16.64 19.08 11.91
CA LEU A 10 -16.71 17.65 12.20
C LEU A 10 -17.88 17.35 13.17
N PRO A 11 -18.69 16.31 12.93
CA PRO A 11 -19.69 15.86 13.89
C PRO A 11 -19.08 15.54 15.25
N GLY A 12 -19.68 16.04 16.34
CA GLY A 12 -19.24 15.81 17.72
C GLY A 12 -17.97 16.56 18.18
N ILE A 13 -17.18 17.11 17.26
CA ILE A 13 -15.94 17.85 17.58
C ILE A 13 -16.12 19.36 17.34
N GLY A 14 -16.91 19.76 16.34
CA GLY A 14 -17.11 21.16 15.97
C GLY A 14 -16.16 21.62 14.87
N TRP A 15 -15.85 22.92 14.86
CA TRP A 15 -14.99 23.53 13.84
C TRP A 15 -13.51 23.23 14.10
N CYS A 16 -12.85 22.64 13.11
CA CYS A 16 -11.42 22.34 13.15
C CYS A 16 -10.70 23.01 11.99
N LYS A 17 -9.56 23.66 12.28
CA LYS A 17 -8.66 24.16 11.24
C LYS A 17 -7.91 22.97 10.60
N PHE A 18 -7.69 23.03 9.30
CA PHE A 18 -6.87 22.08 8.58
C PHE A 18 -5.93 22.80 7.60
N PHE A 19 -4.83 22.13 7.26
CA PHE A 19 -3.96 22.58 6.18
C PHE A 19 -4.51 22.07 4.85
N GLN A 20 -4.89 22.98 3.96
CA GLN A 20 -5.40 22.65 2.65
C GLN A 20 -4.23 22.29 1.71
N SER A 21 -3.98 21.00 1.56
CA SER A 21 -2.89 20.50 0.73
C SER A 21 -3.14 20.65 -0.78
N ARG A 22 -4.41 20.71 -1.20
CA ARG A 22 -4.86 20.92 -2.58
C ARG A 22 -6.12 21.78 -2.57
N ALA A 23 -6.25 22.66 -3.57
CA ALA A 23 -7.49 23.41 -3.79
C ALA A 23 -8.64 22.43 -4.06
N PHE A 24 -9.86 22.79 -3.65
CA PHE A 24 -11.05 22.08 -4.11
C PHE A 24 -11.32 22.53 -5.54
N PRO A 25 -11.36 21.61 -6.52
CA PRO A 25 -11.71 21.96 -7.88
C PRO A 25 -13.17 22.41 -7.96
N ASP A 26 -13.45 23.36 -8.87
CA ASP A 26 -14.78 23.93 -9.07
C ASP A 26 -15.74 22.90 -9.66
N GLY A 27 -17.00 22.91 -9.23
CA GLY A 27 -18.02 21.96 -9.69
C GLY A 27 -18.09 20.64 -8.92
N PHE A 28 -17.21 20.42 -7.93
CA PHE A 28 -17.18 19.18 -7.16
C PHE A 28 -18.02 19.28 -5.89
N SER A 29 -18.82 18.25 -5.62
CA SER A 29 -19.57 18.14 -4.37
C SER A 29 -18.80 17.30 -3.34
N THR A 30 -18.73 17.76 -2.08
CA THR A 30 -18.09 17.00 -1.00
C THR A 30 -19.04 15.94 -0.45
N ARG A 31 -18.68 14.66 -0.55
CA ARG A 31 -19.54 13.56 -0.11
C ARG A 31 -19.22 13.12 1.32
N THR A 32 -17.99 12.70 1.55
CA THR A 32 -17.56 12.09 2.82
C THR A 32 -16.20 12.62 3.23
N VAL A 33 -16.02 12.87 4.52
CA VAL A 33 -14.70 13.19 5.08
C VAL A 33 -14.30 12.08 6.05
N THR A 34 -13.12 11.52 5.85
CA THR A 34 -12.54 10.53 6.76
C THR A 34 -11.40 11.17 7.53
N VAL A 35 -11.48 11.12 8.87
CA VAL A 35 -10.40 11.57 9.76
C VAL A 35 -9.53 10.35 10.11
N ARG A 36 -8.23 10.42 9.85
CA ARG A 36 -7.28 9.33 10.14
C ARG A 36 -6.10 9.84 10.94
N LYS A 37 -5.71 9.09 11.97
CA LYS A 37 -4.48 9.33 12.73
C LYS A 37 -3.34 8.51 12.14
N LYS A 38 -2.24 9.16 11.77
CA LYS A 38 -0.97 8.53 11.40
C LYS A 38 0.11 8.87 12.45
N ALA A 39 1.35 8.41 12.26
CA ALA A 39 2.41 8.54 13.27
C ALA A 39 2.95 9.98 13.43
N ASP A 40 2.75 10.81 12.42
CA ASP A 40 3.15 12.22 12.37
C ASP A 40 1.99 13.21 12.57
N GLY A 41 0.73 12.78 12.51
CA GLY A 41 -0.39 13.68 12.75
C GLY A 41 -1.76 13.13 12.36
N TRP A 42 -2.74 14.02 12.38
CA TRP A 42 -4.10 13.76 11.92
C TRP A 42 -4.26 14.23 10.47
N TYR A 43 -4.98 13.45 9.68
CA TYR A 43 -5.24 13.69 8.27
C TYR A 43 -6.74 13.69 8.02
N LEU A 44 -7.17 14.60 7.14
CA LEU A 44 -8.51 14.63 6.58
C LEU A 44 -8.42 14.17 5.12
N SER A 45 -9.18 13.14 4.79
CA SER A 45 -9.38 12.68 3.42
C SER A 45 -10.79 13.07 3.00
N VAL A 46 -10.91 13.97 2.03
CA VAL A 46 -12.20 14.43 1.52
C VAL A 46 -12.47 13.70 0.22
N GLN A 47 -13.60 13.01 0.16
CA GLN A 47 -14.11 12.43 -1.07
C GLN A 47 -14.95 13.47 -1.80
N LEU A 48 -14.57 13.71 -3.05
CA LEU A 48 -15.29 14.58 -3.96
C LEU A 48 -16.04 13.73 -4.98
N SER A 49 -17.20 14.22 -5.41
CA SER A 49 -17.96 13.70 -6.54
C SER A 49 -17.94 14.72 -7.67
N ASP A 50 -17.71 14.22 -8.87
CA ASP A 50 -17.72 14.96 -10.12
C ASP A 50 -18.37 14.09 -11.18
N GLU A 51 -19.42 14.63 -11.78
CA GLU A 51 -20.25 13.97 -12.78
C GLU A 51 -19.64 14.11 -14.19
N THR A 52 -18.60 14.93 -14.34
CA THR A 52 -17.90 15.16 -15.62
C THR A 52 -16.73 14.20 -15.84
N VAL A 53 -16.36 13.39 -14.84
CA VAL A 53 -15.32 12.37 -14.97
C VAL A 53 -15.78 11.35 -16.02
N PRO A 54 -15.07 11.20 -17.16
CA PRO A 54 -15.47 10.30 -18.22
C PRO A 54 -15.42 8.85 -17.73
N GLU A 55 -16.29 8.00 -18.28
CA GLU A 55 -16.24 6.58 -18.02
C GLU A 55 -14.92 5.98 -18.53
N THR A 56 -14.41 4.98 -17.81
CA THR A 56 -13.21 4.26 -18.26
C THR A 56 -13.50 3.50 -19.55
N PRO A 57 -12.62 3.56 -20.56
CA PRO A 57 -12.81 2.83 -21.80
C PRO A 57 -12.95 1.32 -21.56
N THR A 58 -13.83 0.68 -22.31
CA THR A 58 -13.99 -0.78 -22.25
C THR A 58 -12.88 -1.45 -23.06
N PRO A 59 -12.48 -2.71 -22.72
CA PRO A 59 -11.47 -3.44 -23.48
C PRO A 59 -11.78 -3.55 -24.98
N GLU A 60 -13.06 -3.57 -25.35
CA GLU A 60 -13.54 -3.65 -26.74
C GLU A 60 -13.24 -2.37 -27.55
N THR A 61 -13.09 -1.23 -26.88
CA THR A 61 -12.79 0.07 -27.50
C THR A 61 -11.30 0.42 -27.47
N ALA A 62 -10.46 -0.43 -26.86
CA ALA A 62 -9.04 -0.21 -26.71
C ALA A 62 -8.30 -0.36 -28.04
N LYS A 63 -7.47 0.63 -28.39
CA LYS A 63 -6.61 0.57 -29.59
C LYS A 63 -5.25 -0.03 -29.29
N THR A 64 -4.79 0.16 -28.04
CA THR A 64 -3.51 -0.31 -27.56
C THR A 64 -3.68 -1.18 -26.32
N ALA A 65 -2.92 -2.28 -26.26
CA ALA A 65 -2.95 -3.20 -25.14
C ALA A 65 -1.53 -3.59 -24.72
N ILE A 66 -1.29 -3.64 -23.40
CA ILE A 66 -0.04 -4.13 -22.83
C ILE A 66 -0.30 -5.23 -21.80
N GLY A 67 0.53 -6.26 -21.84
CA GLY A 67 0.58 -7.29 -20.80
C GLY A 67 1.58 -6.90 -19.72
N VAL A 68 1.21 -7.09 -18.45
CA VAL A 68 2.04 -6.77 -17.29
C VAL A 68 2.21 -8.01 -16.41
N ASP A 69 3.44 -8.52 -16.36
CA ASP A 69 3.88 -9.57 -15.45
C ASP A 69 4.42 -8.95 -14.16
N LEU A 70 3.81 -9.25 -13.02
CA LEU A 70 4.19 -8.71 -11.72
C LEU A 70 5.23 -9.60 -11.04
N GLY A 71 6.35 -8.99 -10.65
CA GLY A 71 7.45 -9.69 -10.02
C GLY A 71 7.77 -9.22 -8.61
N ILE A 72 8.60 -9.99 -7.93
CA ILE A 72 9.17 -9.61 -6.63
C ILE A 72 10.57 -8.99 -6.80
N ARG A 73 11.37 -9.51 -7.74
CA ARG A 73 12.73 -9.00 -8.02
C ARG A 73 12.69 -7.68 -8.81
N LYS A 74 11.95 -7.69 -9.92
CA LYS A 74 11.45 -6.53 -10.67
C LYS A 74 9.99 -6.32 -10.26
N LEU A 75 9.51 -5.08 -10.20
CA LEU A 75 8.12 -4.81 -9.82
C LEU A 75 7.17 -5.30 -10.92
N ALA A 76 7.49 -4.97 -12.17
CA ALA A 76 6.69 -5.36 -13.32
C ALA A 76 7.57 -5.56 -14.57
N SER A 77 7.14 -6.45 -15.46
CA SER A 77 7.64 -6.60 -16.83
C SER A 77 6.49 -6.29 -17.77
N VAL A 78 6.70 -5.36 -18.69
CA VAL A 78 5.68 -4.98 -19.68
C VAL A 78 5.97 -5.74 -20.97
N SER A 79 4.92 -6.14 -21.70
CA SER A 79 5.04 -6.87 -22.98
C SER A 79 5.80 -6.09 -24.05
N THR A 80 5.96 -4.78 -23.90
CA THR A 80 6.82 -3.91 -24.73
C THR A 80 8.32 -4.12 -24.49
N GLY A 81 8.69 -4.95 -23.51
CA GLY A 81 10.08 -5.20 -23.10
C GLY A 81 10.56 -4.33 -21.93
N GLU A 82 9.77 -3.37 -21.48
CA GLU A 82 10.13 -2.51 -20.35
C GLU A 82 10.16 -3.30 -19.03
N LEU A 83 11.22 -3.09 -18.23
CA LEU A 83 11.36 -3.67 -16.90
C LEU A 83 11.29 -2.60 -15.82
N ILE A 84 10.22 -2.63 -15.02
CA ILE A 84 10.03 -1.72 -13.90
C ILE A 84 10.71 -2.29 -12.67
N ALA A 85 11.70 -1.57 -12.14
CA ALA A 85 12.47 -2.04 -10.98
C ALA A 85 11.62 -2.12 -9.71
N ASN A 86 11.98 -3.02 -8.78
CA ASN A 86 11.46 -2.98 -7.41
C ASN A 86 12.47 -2.27 -6.49
N PRO A 87 12.16 -1.07 -5.96
CA PRO A 87 13.10 -0.31 -5.13
C PRO A 87 13.37 -0.93 -3.76
N GLN A 88 12.56 -1.91 -3.33
CA GLN A 88 12.71 -2.67 -2.09
C GLN A 88 12.88 -1.78 -0.84
N TYR A 89 12.10 -0.69 -0.74
CA TYR A 89 12.19 0.29 0.36
C TYR A 89 12.12 -0.35 1.75
N GLY A 90 11.28 -1.36 1.93
CA GLY A 90 11.15 -2.10 3.18
C GLY A 90 12.44 -2.82 3.57
N LYS A 91 13.03 -3.58 2.64
CA LYS A 91 14.29 -4.32 2.84
C LYS A 91 15.44 -3.36 3.19
N LYS A 92 15.56 -2.23 2.47
CA LYS A 92 16.56 -1.19 2.75
C LYS A 92 16.45 -0.59 4.16
N ARG A 93 15.28 -0.67 4.79
CA ARG A 93 15.03 -0.13 6.15
C ARG A 93 14.87 -1.21 7.22
N GLU A 94 14.98 -2.49 6.87
CA GLU A 94 14.70 -3.62 7.76
C GLU A 94 15.58 -3.60 9.02
N ARG A 95 16.89 -3.39 8.86
CA ARG A 95 17.82 -3.28 10.01
C ARG A 95 17.39 -2.18 10.97
N ARG A 96 17.02 -1.01 10.44
CA ARG A 96 16.59 0.13 11.25
C ARG A 96 15.25 -0.14 11.94
N ARG A 97 14.31 -0.78 11.24
CA ARG A 97 13.03 -1.25 11.79
C ARG A 97 13.25 -2.17 12.98
N GLN A 98 14.06 -3.22 12.81
CA GLN A 98 14.37 -4.17 13.88
C GLN A 98 15.00 -3.48 15.10
N LEU A 99 15.96 -2.57 14.88
CA LEU A 99 16.59 -1.80 15.96
C LEU A 99 15.58 -0.94 16.74
N LEU A 100 14.70 -0.20 16.05
CA LEU A 100 13.69 0.65 16.70
C LEU A 100 12.66 -0.18 17.47
N SER A 101 12.18 -1.28 16.88
CA SER A 101 11.25 -2.21 17.54
C SER A 101 11.86 -2.84 18.79
N ARG A 102 13.13 -3.29 18.73
CA ARG A 102 13.85 -3.82 19.90
C ARG A 102 14.00 -2.76 20.99
N ARG A 103 14.36 -1.52 20.62
CA ARG A 103 14.46 -0.39 21.57
C ARG A 103 13.13 -0.07 22.25
N ALA A 104 12.01 -0.15 21.52
CA ALA A 104 10.68 0.04 22.10
C ALA A 104 10.29 -1.10 23.04
N SER A 105 10.59 -2.35 22.66
CA SER A 105 10.25 -3.55 23.45
C SER A 105 10.99 -3.62 24.79
N ARG A 106 12.24 -3.16 24.86
CA ARG A 106 13.05 -3.17 26.09
C ARG A 106 12.65 -2.10 27.12
N LYS A 107 11.77 -1.17 26.78
CA LYS A 107 11.36 -0.07 27.67
C LYS A 107 10.14 -0.46 28.50
N LYS A 108 10.07 0.01 29.75
CA LYS A 108 8.95 -0.22 30.66
C LYS A 108 7.61 0.11 30.00
N LYS A 109 6.65 -0.82 30.05
CA LYS A 109 5.27 -0.65 29.57
C LYS A 109 4.64 0.59 30.23
N GLY A 110 3.88 1.37 29.46
CA GLY A 110 3.27 2.62 29.92
C GLY A 110 4.22 3.82 30.03
N SER A 111 5.55 3.64 30.03
CA SER A 111 6.48 4.77 30.22
C SER A 111 6.49 5.74 29.03
N THR A 112 6.72 7.03 29.32
CA THR A 112 6.93 8.08 28.31
C THR A 112 8.07 7.74 27.35
N ARG A 113 9.14 7.11 27.88
CA ARG A 113 10.29 6.65 27.08
C ARG A 113 9.87 5.59 26.06
N ARG A 114 9.00 4.64 26.45
CA ARG A 114 8.46 3.63 25.53
C ARG A 114 7.61 4.30 24.45
N ARG A 115 6.70 5.22 24.81
CA ARG A 115 5.87 5.96 23.85
C ARG A 115 6.71 6.69 22.80
N LYS A 116 7.77 7.39 23.22
CA LYS A 116 8.71 8.07 22.29
C LYS A 116 9.40 7.08 21.34
N ALA A 117 9.85 5.92 21.84
CA ALA A 117 10.50 4.90 21.01
C ALA A 117 9.54 4.23 20.02
N SER A 118 8.32 3.90 20.46
CA SER A 118 7.28 3.36 19.57
C SER A 118 6.92 4.36 18.48
N GLN A 119 6.80 5.65 18.80
CA GLN A 119 6.52 6.69 17.81
C GLN A 119 7.63 6.77 16.74
N ALA A 120 8.90 6.64 17.13
CA ALA A 120 10.00 6.59 16.16
C ALA A 120 9.90 5.39 15.21
N ALA A 121 9.51 4.21 15.73
CA ALA A 121 9.25 3.03 14.90
C ALA A 121 8.08 3.27 13.94
N SER A 122 6.96 3.80 14.43
CA SER A 122 5.77 4.11 13.62
C SER A 122 6.06 5.14 12.51
N ARG A 123 6.89 6.16 12.79
CA ARG A 123 7.31 7.15 11.77
C ARG A 123 8.17 6.51 10.68
N LEU A 124 9.01 5.53 11.01
CA LEU A 124 9.80 4.79 10.01
C LEU A 124 8.89 3.96 9.11
N GLU A 125 7.93 3.21 9.69
CA GLU A 125 6.95 2.43 8.92
C GLU A 125 6.14 3.33 8.00
N GLN A 126 5.65 4.47 8.51
CA GLN A 126 4.91 5.44 7.72
C GLN A 126 5.75 6.00 6.56
N LYS A 127 7.05 6.24 6.76
CA LYS A 127 7.94 6.67 5.68
C LYS A 127 8.05 5.61 4.59
N VAL A 128 8.20 4.35 4.96
CA VAL A 128 8.25 3.23 4.00
C VAL A 128 6.92 3.07 3.26
N GLU A 129 5.79 3.16 3.96
CA GLU A 129 4.44 3.16 3.37
C GLU A 129 4.33 4.25 2.31
N ARG A 130 4.65 5.51 2.65
CA ARG A 130 4.60 6.64 1.71
C ARG A 130 5.49 6.44 0.49
N GLN A 131 6.73 5.99 0.67
CA GLN A 131 7.65 5.75 -0.45
C GLN A 131 7.13 4.65 -1.39
N ARG A 132 6.53 3.60 -0.83
CA ARG A 132 5.89 2.54 -1.64
C ARG A 132 4.68 3.06 -2.40
N THR A 133 3.79 3.78 -1.72
CA THR A 133 2.57 4.33 -2.33
C THR A 133 2.90 5.33 -3.44
N ASP A 134 3.83 6.26 -3.20
CA ASP A 134 4.31 7.21 -4.21
C ASP A 134 4.89 6.49 -5.43
N TYR A 135 5.76 5.50 -5.22
CA TYR A 135 6.33 4.73 -6.32
C TYR A 135 5.26 3.97 -7.11
N HIS A 136 4.31 3.32 -6.43
CA HIS A 136 3.21 2.60 -7.08
C HIS A 136 2.32 3.54 -7.89
N TRP A 137 2.01 4.74 -7.39
CA TRP A 137 1.24 5.72 -8.14
C TRP A 137 1.96 6.23 -9.37
N ARG A 138 3.27 6.47 -9.30
CA ARG A 138 4.06 6.87 -10.47
C ARG A 138 4.07 5.78 -11.54
N VAL A 139 4.28 4.53 -11.13
CA VAL A 139 4.25 3.38 -12.03
C VAL A 139 2.86 3.19 -12.63
N ALA A 140 1.79 3.29 -11.82
CA ALA A 140 0.42 3.20 -12.32
C ALA A 140 0.12 4.31 -13.32
N HIS A 141 0.53 5.55 -13.04
CA HIS A 141 0.33 6.67 -13.94
C HIS A 141 1.10 6.49 -15.26
N GLN A 142 2.32 5.97 -15.20
CA GLN A 142 3.11 5.63 -16.39
C GLN A 142 2.41 4.55 -17.23
N LEU A 143 1.91 3.47 -16.62
CA LEU A 143 1.25 2.37 -17.34
C LEU A 143 -0.09 2.82 -17.95
N VAL A 144 -0.90 3.57 -17.20
CA VAL A 144 -2.19 4.10 -17.69
C VAL A 144 -1.98 5.13 -18.80
N GLY A 145 -0.85 5.84 -18.78
CA GLY A 145 -0.49 6.77 -19.86
C GLY A 145 0.04 6.08 -21.12
N SER A 146 0.40 4.80 -21.08
CA SER A 146 1.05 4.11 -22.21
C SER A 146 0.13 3.18 -23.01
N ALA A 147 -1.05 2.82 -22.49
CA ALA A 147 -1.98 1.94 -23.19
C ALA A 147 -3.43 2.16 -22.74
N ASP A 148 -4.37 1.90 -23.64
CA ASP A 148 -5.81 1.94 -23.38
C ASP A 148 -6.28 0.72 -22.57
N CYS A 149 -5.63 -0.43 -22.79
CA CYS A 149 -5.90 -1.68 -22.08
C CYS A 149 -4.64 -2.22 -21.40
N ILE A 150 -4.74 -2.55 -20.11
CA ILE A 150 -3.66 -3.14 -19.32
C ILE A 150 -4.12 -4.50 -18.81
N ILE A 151 -3.42 -5.55 -19.22
CA ILE A 151 -3.75 -6.94 -18.89
C ILE A 151 -2.76 -7.43 -17.85
N PHE A 152 -3.27 -7.95 -16.73
CA PHE A 152 -2.46 -8.57 -15.69
C PHE A 152 -2.73 -10.07 -15.62
N GLU A 153 -1.72 -10.84 -15.20
CA GLU A 153 -1.92 -12.24 -14.86
C GLU A 153 -2.87 -12.40 -13.67
N ASN A 154 -3.76 -13.39 -13.73
CA ASN A 154 -4.61 -13.77 -12.60
C ASN A 154 -3.81 -14.55 -11.54
N LEU A 155 -2.92 -13.86 -10.83
CA LEU A 155 -2.08 -14.45 -9.79
C LEU A 155 -2.89 -14.73 -8.52
N ASN A 156 -2.90 -15.98 -8.07
CA ASN A 156 -3.41 -16.33 -6.74
C ASN A 156 -2.39 -15.93 -5.65
N ILE A 157 -2.27 -14.62 -5.40
CA ILE A 157 -1.30 -14.04 -4.45
C ILE A 157 -1.48 -14.64 -3.05
N LYS A 158 -2.73 -14.81 -2.59
CA LYS A 158 -3.02 -15.42 -1.28
C LYS A 158 -2.48 -16.85 -1.23
N GLY A 159 -2.73 -17.64 -2.27
CA GLY A 159 -2.19 -18.99 -2.42
C GLY A 159 -0.67 -19.01 -2.48
N MET A 160 -0.05 -18.04 -3.16
CA MET A 160 1.40 -17.89 -3.25
C MET A 160 2.07 -17.50 -1.92
N MET A 161 1.38 -16.76 -1.06
CA MET A 161 1.89 -16.39 0.27
C MET A 161 1.59 -17.43 1.35
N ALA A 162 0.55 -18.25 1.18
CA ALA A 162 0.15 -19.25 2.16
C ALA A 162 1.25 -20.32 2.35
N ARG A 163 1.38 -20.85 3.57
CA ARG A 163 2.20 -22.05 3.79
C ARG A 163 1.56 -23.26 3.11
N CYS A 164 2.38 -24.15 2.57
CA CYS A 164 1.91 -25.44 2.09
C CYS A 164 1.29 -26.22 3.25
N LYS A 165 0.11 -26.82 3.03
CA LYS A 165 -0.52 -27.68 4.03
C LYS A 165 0.41 -28.84 4.39
N PRO A 166 0.58 -29.20 5.67
CA PRO A 166 1.31 -30.39 6.06
C PRO A 166 0.70 -31.62 5.38
N LYS A 167 1.55 -32.54 4.92
CA LYS A 167 1.12 -33.86 4.46
C LYS A 167 1.57 -34.86 5.52
N VAL A 168 0.64 -35.64 6.05
CA VAL A 168 0.93 -36.71 7.02
C VAL A 168 0.79 -38.03 6.31
N ASP A 169 1.75 -38.91 6.51
CA ASP A 169 1.71 -40.30 6.08
C ASP A 169 0.63 -41.04 6.89
N PRO A 170 -0.42 -41.60 6.25
CA PRO A 170 -1.48 -42.31 6.94
C PRO A 170 -1.02 -43.54 7.73
N GLU A 171 0.06 -44.19 7.29
CA GLU A 171 0.53 -45.45 7.87
C GLU A 171 1.55 -45.22 8.99
N THR A 172 2.45 -44.25 8.79
CA THR A 172 3.55 -44.00 9.75
C THR A 172 3.30 -42.81 10.67
N GLY A 173 2.28 -41.99 10.41
CA GLY A 173 2.00 -40.75 11.14
C GLY A 173 3.04 -39.64 10.97
N LYS A 174 4.07 -39.85 10.14
CA LYS A 174 5.17 -38.91 9.92
C LYS A 174 4.81 -37.85 8.87
N TYR A 175 5.45 -36.69 8.95
CA TYR A 175 5.25 -35.63 7.97
C TYR A 175 6.02 -35.89 6.67
N LEU A 176 5.32 -35.87 5.54
CA LEU A 176 5.87 -35.98 4.20
C LEU A 176 6.30 -34.62 3.63
N LYS A 177 7.23 -34.65 2.67
CA LYS A 177 7.67 -33.43 1.95
C LYS A 177 6.48 -32.81 1.20
N ASN A 178 6.13 -31.57 1.56
CA ASN A 178 5.00 -30.83 1.00
C ASN A 178 5.43 -29.65 0.10
N ARG A 179 6.63 -29.71 -0.48
CA ARG A 179 7.25 -28.65 -1.31
C ARG A 179 7.39 -27.28 -0.62
N GLN A 180 7.17 -27.19 0.70
CA GLN A 180 7.35 -25.95 1.46
C GLN A 180 8.78 -25.37 1.33
N ALA A 181 9.78 -26.22 1.19
CA ALA A 181 11.17 -25.79 1.00
C ALA A 181 11.37 -24.99 -0.30
N GLN A 182 10.72 -25.39 -1.40
CA GLN A 182 10.78 -24.68 -2.69
C GLN A 182 10.10 -23.30 -2.58
N LYS A 183 9.05 -23.20 -1.76
CA LYS A 183 8.32 -21.95 -1.51
C LYS A 183 8.98 -20.98 -0.52
N ARG A 184 9.98 -21.45 0.24
CA ARG A 184 10.71 -20.60 1.21
C ARG A 184 11.38 -19.40 0.56
N GLY A 185 11.91 -19.58 -0.66
CA GLY A 185 12.51 -18.49 -1.42
C GLY A 185 11.52 -17.36 -1.67
N LEU A 186 10.33 -17.70 -2.18
CA LEU A 186 9.24 -16.76 -2.44
C LEU A 186 8.82 -16.01 -1.17
N ASN A 187 8.57 -16.75 -0.08
CA ASN A 187 8.12 -16.21 1.21
C ASN A 187 9.16 -15.33 1.93
N ARG A 188 10.42 -15.35 1.51
CA ARG A 188 11.47 -14.49 2.09
C ARG A 188 11.54 -13.13 1.39
N VAL A 189 11.00 -13.02 0.18
CA VAL A 189 11.11 -11.83 -0.66
C VAL A 189 9.78 -11.07 -0.75
N ILE A 190 8.63 -11.77 -0.60
CA ILE A 190 7.31 -11.16 -0.36
C ILE A 190 7.22 -10.71 1.11
#